data_AF-A0A8B5WMX7-F1
#
_entry.id   AF-A0A8B5WMX7-F1
#
_cell.length_a   1.000
_cell.length_b   1.000
_cell.length_c   1.000
_cell.angle_alpha   90.00
_cell.angle_beta   90.00
_cell.angle_gamma   90.00
#
_symmetry.space_group_name_H-M   'P 1'
#
loop_
_entity.id
_entity.type
_entity.pdbx_description
1 polymer ?
#
loop_
_entity_poly.entity_id
_entity_poly.type
_entity_poly.pdbx_seq_one_letter_code
_entity_poly.pdbx_strand_id
1 'polypeptide(L)'
;MLDALLLVAILALPGGPLSGFFGTDRLFDRPVSTAEPSATETPVAPAPAPVPEPAPAPDPVPEPATRPDREVPADRGVMTVHVSERGDTFFGLARSYWGDETLWPDLYLLNRDAYPDPDFIRPGQRVTIFQPLGDTDGFSASEKRRLADAHLEVYQIYRRFAESELERGRRLSSSSLLASSRVRLNRAYWSLYIGLKFDPGLLENTVVRADDARVVRSYLSRYGDIRGTAR
;
A
#
# COMPACT_ATOMS: atom_id res chain seq x y z
N MET A 1 -10.15 16.62 14.39
CA MET A 1 -8.80 16.47 14.99
C MET A 1 -8.50 14.98 15.22
N LEU A 2 -8.61 14.17 14.16
CA LEU A 2 -8.50 12.70 14.18
C LEU A 2 -7.60 12.18 13.03
N ASP A 3 -6.75 13.04 12.45
CA ASP A 3 -5.98 12.72 11.23
C ASP A 3 -4.60 12.08 11.48
N ALA A 4 -4.14 11.93 12.73
CA ALA A 4 -2.82 11.35 13.00
C ALA A 4 -2.87 9.88 13.51
N LEU A 5 -3.97 9.45 14.13
CA LEU A 5 -4.03 8.12 14.76
C LEU A 5 -4.25 6.97 13.76
N LEU A 6 -4.98 7.21 12.66
CA LEU A 6 -5.24 6.19 11.64
C LEU A 6 -4.00 5.92 10.77
N LEU A 7 -3.22 6.96 10.45
CA LEU A 7 -1.97 6.84 9.70
C LEU A 7 -0.85 6.20 10.54
N VAL A 8 -0.80 6.49 11.85
CA VAL A 8 0.16 5.89 12.79
C VAL A 8 -0.18 4.42 13.09
N ALA A 9 -1.45 4.03 13.10
CA ALA A 9 -1.86 2.64 13.32
C ALA A 9 -1.55 1.71 12.12
N ILE A 10 -1.45 2.26 10.91
CA ILE A 10 -0.95 1.53 9.73
C ILE A 10 0.58 1.31 9.78
N LEU A 11 1.31 2.13 10.56
CA LEU A 11 2.78 2.14 10.63
C LEU A 11 3.41 1.61 11.94
N ALA A 12 2.65 1.36 13.00
CA ALA A 12 3.21 0.99 14.32
C ALA A 12 2.87 -0.49 14.65
N LEU A 13 3.80 -1.39 15.01
CA LEU A 13 4.70 -1.42 16.21
C LEU A 13 5.63 -2.67 16.13
N PRO A 14 6.63 -2.95 17.03
CA PRO A 14 7.31 -2.14 18.07
C PRO A 14 8.87 -2.17 18.01
N GLY A 15 9.56 -1.21 18.62
CA GLY A 15 10.92 -1.41 19.18
C GLY A 15 11.99 -0.34 18.93
N GLY A 16 12.34 0.40 19.99
CA GLY A 16 13.68 0.97 20.20
C GLY A 16 13.86 2.48 19.95
N PRO A 17 14.37 3.27 20.92
CA PRO A 17 14.60 4.70 20.75
C PRO A 17 15.91 4.96 19.98
N LEU A 18 15.82 5.68 18.85
CA LEU A 18 16.97 6.35 18.25
C LEU A 18 17.15 7.70 18.95
N SER A 19 17.81 7.67 20.10
CA SER A 19 18.31 8.89 20.74
C SER A 19 19.58 9.36 20.03
N GLY A 20 19.50 10.57 19.46
CA GLY A 20 20.57 11.57 19.57
C GLY A 20 21.60 11.60 18.45
N PHE A 21 21.32 12.38 17.40
CA PHE A 21 22.36 13.12 16.69
C PHE A 21 21.81 14.49 16.26
N PHE A 22 21.96 15.48 17.14
CA PHE A 22 22.09 16.89 16.77
C PHE A 22 23.29 17.43 17.52
N GLY A 23 24.32 17.83 16.76
CA GLY A 23 25.52 18.45 17.30
C GLY A 23 25.30 19.93 17.61
N THR A 24 26.15 20.45 18.51
CA THR A 24 26.59 21.85 18.49
C THR A 24 28.04 21.93 18.95
N ASP A 25 28.79 22.71 18.16
CA ASP A 25 30.01 23.49 18.40
C ASP A 25 31.24 23.00 19.22
N ARG A 26 32.36 23.02 18.48
CA ARG A 26 33.70 23.59 18.77
C ARG A 26 34.24 23.55 20.20
N LEU A 27 35.46 23.01 20.35
CA LEU A 27 36.71 23.75 20.60
C LEU A 27 37.88 22.79 20.90
N PHE A 28 39.10 23.29 20.63
CA PHE A 28 40.44 22.80 21.01
C PHE A 28 41.27 21.94 20.02
N ASP A 29 42.26 22.65 19.46
CA ASP A 29 43.67 22.32 19.32
C ASP A 29 44.17 21.23 18.35
N ARG A 30 44.72 21.74 17.24
CA ARG A 30 45.87 21.24 16.46
C ARG A 30 47.10 21.03 17.37
N PRO A 31 48.12 20.20 17.02
CA PRO A 31 48.95 20.51 15.82
C PRO A 31 49.73 19.38 15.11
N VAL A 32 50.36 19.81 13.99
CA VAL A 32 51.45 19.20 13.19
C VAL A 32 51.08 17.93 12.38
N SER A 33 50.94 17.94 11.05
CA SER A 33 51.80 18.40 9.94
C SER A 33 53.18 17.76 9.88
N THR A 34 53.23 16.51 9.43
CA THR A 34 54.40 15.97 8.74
C THR A 34 54.01 15.75 7.29
N ALA A 35 54.63 16.53 6.40
CA ALA A 35 54.60 16.32 4.96
C ALA A 35 55.73 15.37 4.57
N GLU A 36 55.56 14.77 3.38
CA GLU A 36 56.57 14.36 2.37
C GLU A 36 56.40 12.90 1.85
N PRO A 37 56.78 12.59 0.60
CA PRO A 37 56.26 13.18 -0.65
C PRO A 37 56.06 12.12 -1.77
N SER A 38 55.50 12.59 -2.89
CA SER A 38 55.77 12.16 -4.27
C SER A 38 55.65 10.68 -4.68
N ALA A 39 54.62 10.40 -5.49
CA ALA A 39 54.81 9.61 -6.70
C ALA A 39 54.01 10.28 -7.83
N THR A 40 54.76 10.75 -8.83
CA THR A 40 54.30 11.38 -10.06
C THR A 40 53.51 10.41 -10.93
N GLU A 41 52.35 10.91 -11.34
CA GLU A 41 51.54 10.70 -12.55
C GLU A 41 51.82 9.52 -13.51
N THR A 42 50.72 8.93 -13.97
CA THR A 42 50.51 8.78 -15.41
C THR A 42 49.07 9.21 -15.73
N PRO A 43 48.84 10.26 -16.53
CA PRO A 43 47.49 10.61 -17.00
C PRO A 43 47.07 9.60 -18.07
N VAL A 44 46.11 8.74 -17.74
CA VAL A 44 45.46 7.89 -18.74
C VAL A 44 44.49 8.77 -19.52
N ALA A 45 44.71 8.86 -20.84
CA ALA A 45 43.86 9.59 -21.78
C ALA A 45 42.38 9.18 -21.65
N PRO A 46 41.42 10.12 -21.79
CA PRO A 46 40.01 9.78 -21.75
C PRO A 46 39.65 8.98 -23.01
N ALA A 47 39.17 7.75 -22.80
CA ALA A 47 38.51 6.97 -23.83
C ALA A 47 37.27 7.75 -24.34
N PRO A 48 36.95 7.69 -25.66
CA PRO A 48 35.81 8.39 -26.21
C PRO A 48 34.51 7.88 -25.56
N ALA A 49 33.66 8.82 -25.15
CA ALA A 49 32.35 8.53 -24.59
C ALA A 49 31.50 7.71 -25.58
N PRO A 50 30.79 6.67 -25.12
CA PRO A 50 29.84 5.96 -25.98
C PRO A 50 28.73 6.93 -26.41
N VAL A 51 28.45 6.92 -27.72
CA VAL A 51 27.30 7.60 -28.33
C VAL A 51 26.02 7.11 -27.65
N PRO A 52 25.07 7.98 -27.26
CA PRO A 52 23.82 7.55 -26.67
C PRO A 52 23.04 6.67 -27.65
N GLU A 53 22.78 5.44 -27.24
CA GLU A 53 21.86 4.53 -27.93
C GLU A 53 20.46 5.17 -27.95
N PRO A 54 19.76 5.16 -29.10
CA PRO A 54 18.43 5.75 -29.20
C PRO A 54 17.49 5.11 -28.18
N ALA A 55 16.76 5.95 -27.43
CA ALA A 55 15.79 5.51 -26.45
C ALA A 55 14.80 4.50 -27.08
N PRO A 56 14.51 3.36 -26.42
CA PRO A 56 13.51 2.44 -26.91
C PRO A 56 12.16 3.16 -27.01
N ALA A 57 11.44 2.92 -28.10
CA ALA A 57 10.09 3.42 -28.30
C ALA A 57 9.20 3.04 -27.10
N PRO A 58 8.20 3.86 -26.74
CA PRO A 58 7.29 3.55 -25.65
C PRO A 58 6.62 2.20 -25.89
N ASP A 59 6.65 1.34 -24.87
CA ASP A 59 5.93 0.07 -24.89
C ASP A 59 4.46 0.34 -25.27
N PRO A 60 3.88 -0.45 -26.19
CA PRO A 60 2.47 -0.32 -26.52
C PRO A 60 1.64 -0.48 -25.26
N VAL A 61 0.71 0.44 -25.04
CA VAL A 61 -0.33 0.33 -24.01
C VAL A 61 -0.94 -1.06 -24.14
N PRO A 62 -0.91 -1.92 -23.10
CA PRO A 62 -1.49 -3.24 -23.21
C PRO A 62 -2.99 -3.08 -23.49
N GLU A 63 -3.39 -3.58 -24.66
CA GLU A 63 -4.76 -3.79 -25.06
C GLU A 63 -5.46 -4.64 -23.98
N PRO A 64 -6.71 -4.34 -23.58
CA PRO A 64 -7.35 -5.01 -22.45
C PRO A 64 -7.41 -6.52 -22.69
N ALA A 65 -6.66 -7.28 -21.89
CA ALA A 65 -6.79 -8.72 -21.88
C ALA A 65 -8.19 -9.08 -21.36
N THR A 66 -9.06 -9.54 -22.25
CA THR A 66 -10.40 -10.04 -21.96
C THR A 66 -10.26 -11.27 -21.06
N ARG A 67 -10.32 -11.07 -19.74
CA ARG A 67 -10.45 -12.16 -18.78
C ARG A 67 -11.94 -12.50 -18.66
N PRO A 68 -12.37 -13.73 -19.00
CA PRO A 68 -13.76 -14.13 -18.79
C PRO A 68 -14.04 -14.28 -17.29
N ASP A 69 -15.27 -13.99 -16.88
CA ASP A 69 -15.86 -14.21 -15.54
C ASP A 69 -15.54 -13.25 -14.38
N ARG A 70 -15.23 -11.96 -14.63
CA ARG A 70 -15.51 -10.96 -13.60
C ARG A 70 -16.73 -10.12 -13.97
N GLU A 71 -17.80 -10.32 -13.21
CA GLU A 71 -18.90 -9.36 -13.07
C GLU A 71 -18.32 -8.10 -12.41
N VAL A 72 -17.60 -7.26 -13.18
CA VAL A 72 -17.56 -5.83 -12.89
C VAL A 72 -18.99 -5.39 -13.14
N PRO A 73 -19.72 -4.87 -12.14
CA PRO A 73 -21.11 -4.50 -12.36
C PRO A 73 -21.12 -3.39 -13.40
N ALA A 74 -21.55 -3.75 -14.61
CA ALA A 74 -21.55 -2.90 -15.79
C ALA A 74 -22.43 -1.64 -15.64
N ASP A 75 -23.12 -1.54 -14.50
CA ASP A 75 -24.03 -0.48 -14.10
C ASP A 75 -23.35 0.65 -13.28
N ARG A 76 -22.07 0.52 -12.93
CA ARG A 76 -21.37 1.57 -12.16
C ARG A 76 -20.91 2.69 -13.10
N GLY A 77 -21.60 3.83 -13.08
CA GLY A 77 -21.22 5.01 -13.87
C GLY A 77 -19.80 5.51 -13.55
N VAL A 78 -19.05 5.90 -14.58
CA VAL A 78 -17.74 6.55 -14.40
C VAL A 78 -17.96 8.02 -14.02
N MET A 79 -17.35 8.46 -12.92
CA MET A 79 -17.34 9.88 -12.52
C MET A 79 -16.23 10.65 -13.23
N THR A 80 -15.00 10.13 -13.17
CA THR A 80 -13.82 10.78 -13.75
C THR A 80 -12.66 9.80 -13.89
N VAL A 81 -11.59 10.23 -14.56
CA VAL A 81 -10.30 9.54 -14.58
C VAL A 81 -9.28 10.43 -13.89
N HIS A 82 -8.77 9.95 -12.76
CA HIS A 82 -7.73 10.61 -12.00
C HIS A 82 -6.34 10.26 -12.57
N VAL A 83 -5.49 11.26 -12.79
CA VAL A 83 -4.09 11.06 -13.17
C VAL A 83 -3.27 11.09 -11.89
N SER A 84 -2.74 9.93 -11.51
CA SER A 84 -2.10 9.74 -10.22
C SER A 84 -0.87 10.61 -10.03
N GLU A 85 -0.75 11.15 -8.83
CA GLU A 85 0.37 11.93 -8.35
C GLU A 85 1.23 11.12 -7.36
N ARG A 86 2.34 11.72 -6.92
CA ARG A 86 3.25 11.07 -5.98
C ARG A 86 2.59 10.96 -4.61
N GLY A 87 2.42 9.73 -4.13
CA GLY A 87 1.85 9.45 -2.80
C GLY A 87 0.38 9.06 -2.83
N ASP A 88 -0.25 9.02 -4.00
CA ASP A 88 -1.61 8.51 -4.13
C ASP A 88 -1.71 7.06 -3.73
N THR A 89 -2.84 6.74 -3.11
CA THR A 89 -3.23 5.41 -2.71
C THR A 89 -4.72 5.25 -2.99
N PHE A 90 -5.18 4.02 -3.23
CA PHE A 90 -6.62 3.77 -3.34
C PHE A 90 -7.40 4.24 -2.11
N PHE A 91 -6.79 4.16 -0.92
CA PHE A 91 -7.33 4.70 0.33
C PHE A 91 -7.54 6.21 0.27
N GLY A 92 -6.49 6.96 -0.12
CA GLY A 92 -6.56 8.41 -0.28
C GLY A 92 -7.55 8.83 -1.37
N LEU A 93 -7.56 8.12 -2.50
CA LEU A 93 -8.49 8.41 -3.60
C LEU A 93 -9.95 8.16 -3.19
N ALA A 94 -10.26 7.08 -2.48
CA ALA A 94 -11.60 6.84 -1.97
C ALA A 94 -12.02 7.94 -0.98
N ARG A 95 -11.13 8.39 -0.10
CA ARG A 95 -11.41 9.54 0.78
C ARG A 95 -11.70 10.81 0.00
N SER A 96 -10.87 11.14 -0.99
CA SER A 96 -10.98 12.39 -1.75
C SER A 96 -12.20 12.42 -2.68
N TYR A 97 -12.53 11.30 -3.32
CA TYR A 97 -13.61 11.25 -4.32
C TYR A 97 -14.95 10.78 -3.76
N TRP A 98 -14.93 9.89 -2.76
CA TRP A 98 -16.14 9.27 -2.21
C TRP A 98 -16.45 9.72 -0.78
N GLY A 99 -15.54 10.44 -0.13
CA GLY A 99 -15.73 10.91 1.25
C GLY A 99 -15.62 9.81 2.32
N ASP A 100 -15.43 8.56 1.91
CA ASP A 100 -15.27 7.41 2.80
C ASP A 100 -14.11 6.54 2.32
N GLU A 101 -12.97 6.65 3.02
CA GLU A 101 -11.80 5.80 2.79
C GLU A 101 -12.09 4.31 2.93
N THR A 102 -13.09 3.88 3.70
CA THR A 102 -13.37 2.45 3.91
C THR A 102 -13.86 1.77 2.64
N LEU A 103 -14.25 2.54 1.62
CA LEU A 103 -14.67 2.04 0.31
C LEU A 103 -13.50 1.75 -0.64
N TRP A 104 -12.26 2.04 -0.24
CA TRP A 104 -11.09 1.85 -1.09
C TRP A 104 -10.94 0.45 -1.71
N PRO A 105 -11.34 -0.67 -1.08
CA PRO A 105 -11.27 -1.98 -1.71
C PRO A 105 -12.15 -2.06 -2.95
N ASP A 106 -13.37 -1.50 -2.93
CA ASP A 106 -14.23 -1.49 -4.12
C ASP A 106 -13.56 -0.68 -5.26
N LEU A 107 -13.01 0.50 -4.94
CA LEU A 107 -12.29 1.32 -5.92
C LEU A 107 -11.10 0.58 -6.54
N TYR A 108 -10.28 -0.05 -5.69
CA TYR A 108 -9.14 -0.84 -6.14
C TYR A 108 -9.59 -2.00 -7.01
N LEU A 109 -10.60 -2.76 -6.58
CA LEU A 109 -11.07 -3.93 -7.31
C LEU A 109 -11.63 -3.55 -8.68
N LEU A 110 -12.28 -2.41 -8.84
CA LEU A 110 -12.72 -1.89 -10.14
C LEU A 110 -11.55 -1.55 -11.09
N ASN A 111 -10.35 -1.32 -10.54
CA ASN A 111 -9.15 -0.98 -11.30
C ASN A 111 -8.08 -2.11 -11.32
N ARG A 112 -8.28 -3.22 -10.58
CA ARG A 112 -7.23 -4.20 -10.27
C ARG A 112 -6.52 -4.80 -11.49
N ASP A 113 -7.19 -4.84 -12.64
CA ASP A 113 -6.60 -5.42 -13.84
C ASP A 113 -5.44 -4.57 -14.37
N ALA A 114 -5.46 -3.25 -14.12
CA ALA A 114 -4.35 -2.34 -14.39
C ALA A 114 -3.37 -2.22 -13.19
N TYR A 115 -3.79 -2.61 -11.99
CA TYR A 115 -3.02 -2.48 -10.74
C TYR A 115 -2.94 -3.83 -10.01
N PRO A 116 -1.94 -4.67 -10.33
CA PRO A 116 -1.81 -5.99 -9.70
C PRO A 116 -1.47 -5.94 -8.19
N ASP A 117 -0.87 -4.84 -7.72
CA ASP A 117 -0.51 -4.59 -6.33
C ASP A 117 -1.23 -3.32 -5.83
N PRO A 118 -2.10 -3.41 -4.81
CA PRO A 118 -2.84 -2.25 -4.32
C PRO A 118 -1.96 -1.16 -3.70
N ASP A 119 -0.75 -1.48 -3.25
CA ASP A 119 0.20 -0.52 -2.70
C ASP A 119 1.01 0.21 -3.79
N PHE A 120 0.81 -0.14 -5.07
CA PHE A 120 1.68 0.33 -6.16
C PHE A 120 0.92 1.12 -7.22
N ILE A 121 0.85 2.43 -6.98
CA ILE A 121 0.38 3.43 -7.95
C ILE A 121 1.57 4.33 -8.30
N ARG A 122 1.90 4.43 -9.60
CA ARG A 122 2.96 5.31 -10.11
C ARG A 122 2.38 6.65 -10.54
N PRO A 123 3.13 7.74 -10.35
CA PRO A 123 2.76 9.03 -10.94
C PRO A 123 2.53 8.92 -12.45
N GLY A 124 1.47 9.56 -12.93
CA GLY A 124 1.04 9.55 -14.33
C GLY A 124 0.13 8.37 -14.72
N GLN A 125 -0.05 7.36 -13.86
CA GLN A 125 -1.04 6.31 -14.14
C GLN A 125 -2.47 6.85 -14.04
N ARG A 126 -3.40 6.21 -14.75
CA ARG A 126 -4.80 6.63 -14.82
C ARG A 126 -5.64 5.70 -13.95
N VAL A 127 -6.26 6.24 -12.91
CA VAL A 127 -7.21 5.51 -12.05
C VAL A 127 -8.62 5.94 -12.43
N THR A 128 -9.46 4.97 -12.80
CA THR A 128 -10.86 5.27 -13.11
C THR A 128 -11.65 5.37 -11.81
N ILE A 129 -12.30 6.50 -11.61
CA ILE A 129 -13.14 6.77 -10.45
C ILE A 129 -14.60 6.54 -10.87
N PHE A 130 -15.22 5.54 -10.28
CA PHE A 130 -16.63 5.20 -10.50
C PHE A 130 -17.51 5.91 -9.47
N GLN A 131 -18.82 5.90 -9.67
CA GLN A 131 -19.78 6.31 -8.63
C GLN A 131 -19.59 5.41 -7.39
N PRO A 132 -19.60 5.95 -6.15
CA PRO A 132 -19.48 5.16 -4.92
C PRO A 132 -20.71 4.27 -4.67
N LEU A 133 -20.57 3.23 -3.83
CA LEU A 133 -21.75 2.51 -3.30
C LEU A 133 -22.34 3.35 -2.16
N GLY A 134 -23.62 3.18 -1.89
CA GLY A 134 -24.36 3.90 -0.86
C GLY A 134 -24.82 5.30 -1.27
N ASP A 135 -25.71 5.85 -0.46
CA ASP A 135 -26.31 7.18 -0.60
C ASP A 135 -26.43 7.88 0.76
N THR A 136 -27.26 8.92 0.85
CA THR A 136 -27.50 9.68 2.09
C THR A 136 -28.13 8.85 3.21
N ASP A 137 -28.84 7.77 2.86
CA ASP A 137 -29.49 6.87 3.82
C ASP A 137 -28.57 5.70 4.22
N GLY A 138 -27.36 5.65 3.66
CA GLY A 138 -26.32 4.67 3.95
C GLY A 138 -26.20 3.60 2.87
N PHE A 139 -25.95 2.35 3.28
CA PHE A 139 -25.76 1.23 2.37
C PHE A 139 -26.92 0.23 2.47
N SER A 140 -27.45 -0.20 1.31
CA SER A 140 -28.36 -1.34 1.22
C SER A 140 -27.67 -2.65 1.63
N ALA A 141 -28.45 -3.70 1.87
CA ALA A 141 -27.92 -5.00 2.28
C ALA A 141 -27.02 -5.64 1.21
N SER A 142 -27.36 -5.49 -0.08
CA SER A 142 -26.54 -5.98 -1.20
C SER A 142 -25.23 -5.21 -1.32
N GLU A 143 -25.25 -3.89 -1.09
CA GLU A 143 -24.03 -3.07 -1.11
C GLU A 143 -23.12 -3.39 0.07
N LYS A 144 -23.66 -3.56 1.28
CA LYS A 144 -22.89 -4.02 2.44
C LYS A 144 -22.21 -5.35 2.17
N ARG A 145 -22.94 -6.31 1.58
CA ARG A 145 -22.36 -7.60 1.19
C ARG A 145 -21.21 -7.42 0.21
N ARG A 146 -21.40 -6.62 -0.84
CA ARG A 146 -20.36 -6.34 -1.83
C ARG A 146 -19.13 -5.68 -1.21
N LEU A 147 -19.31 -4.76 -0.27
CA LEU A 147 -18.21 -4.11 0.43
C LEU A 147 -17.46 -5.08 1.35
N ALA A 148 -18.19 -5.95 2.07
CA ALA A 148 -17.58 -7.02 2.85
C ALA A 148 -16.78 -7.99 1.97
N ASP A 149 -17.33 -8.39 0.82
CA ASP A 149 -16.65 -9.23 -0.17
C ASP A 149 -15.40 -8.54 -0.74
N ALA A 150 -15.46 -7.24 -1.01
CA ALA A 150 -14.32 -6.47 -1.49
C ALA A 150 -13.18 -6.45 -0.45
N HIS A 151 -13.51 -6.26 0.83
CA HIS A 151 -12.55 -6.34 1.93
C HIS A 151 -11.96 -7.74 2.08
N LEU A 152 -12.76 -8.80 1.90
CA LEU A 152 -12.31 -10.18 1.94
C LEU A 152 -11.35 -10.48 0.79
N GLU A 153 -11.64 -10.00 -0.42
CA GLU A 153 -10.77 -10.21 -1.59
C GLU A 153 -9.43 -9.48 -1.40
N VAL A 154 -9.45 -8.24 -0.93
CA VAL A 154 -8.23 -7.49 -0.60
C VAL A 154 -7.43 -8.16 0.52
N TYR A 155 -8.09 -8.73 1.53
CA TYR A 155 -7.42 -9.56 2.54
C TYR A 155 -6.64 -10.69 1.89
N GLN A 156 -7.28 -11.46 0.99
CA GLN A 156 -6.61 -12.55 0.29
C GLN A 156 -5.44 -12.05 -0.56
N ILE A 157 -5.57 -10.90 -1.23
CA ILE A 157 -4.50 -10.30 -2.04
C ILE A 157 -3.28 -9.99 -1.18
N TYR A 158 -3.46 -9.23 -0.09
CA TYR A 158 -2.35 -8.90 0.81
C TYR A 158 -1.75 -10.12 1.48
N ARG A 159 -2.58 -11.10 1.85
CA ARG A 159 -2.12 -12.34 2.45
C ARG A 159 -1.22 -13.13 1.50
N ARG A 160 -1.60 -13.25 0.22
CA ARG A 160 -0.77 -13.90 -0.81
C ARG A 160 0.57 -13.18 -1.02
N PHE A 161 0.58 -11.86 -1.08
CA PHE A 161 1.83 -11.11 -1.16
C PHE A 161 2.70 -11.34 0.08
N ALA A 162 2.11 -11.26 1.27
CA ALA A 162 2.83 -11.48 2.52
C ALA A 162 3.48 -12.88 2.58
N GLU A 163 2.77 -13.92 2.15
CA GLU A 163 3.27 -15.30 2.10
C GLU A 163 4.39 -15.46 1.09
N SER A 164 4.25 -14.89 -0.11
CA SER A 164 5.30 -14.91 -1.14
C SER A 164 6.58 -14.21 -0.66
N GLU A 165 6.43 -13.03 -0.04
CA GLU A 165 7.55 -12.26 0.51
C GLU A 165 8.20 -12.97 1.70
N LEU A 166 7.42 -13.62 2.56
CA LEU A 166 7.94 -14.41 3.68
C LEU A 166 8.82 -15.54 3.17
N GLU A 167 8.33 -16.29 2.19
CA GLU A 167 9.02 -17.44 1.63
C GLU A 167 10.33 -17.03 0.96
N ARG A 168 10.27 -16.00 0.11
CA ARG A 168 11.47 -15.42 -0.52
C ARG A 168 12.44 -14.86 0.52
N GLY A 169 11.93 -14.19 1.56
CA GLY A 169 12.72 -13.63 2.64
C GLY A 169 13.47 -14.71 3.43
N ARG A 170 12.83 -15.84 3.73
CA ARG A 170 13.47 -16.99 4.39
C ARG A 170 14.51 -17.65 3.51
N ARG A 171 14.17 -17.92 2.25
CA ARG A 171 15.07 -18.56 1.28
C ARG A 171 16.34 -17.74 1.01
N LEU A 172 16.21 -16.42 0.98
CA LEU A 172 17.30 -15.49 0.68
C LEU A 172 17.92 -14.88 1.95
N SER A 173 17.49 -15.28 3.15
CA SER A 173 17.87 -14.65 4.42
C SER A 173 17.75 -13.11 4.42
N SER A 174 16.75 -12.57 3.71
CA SER A 174 16.56 -11.13 3.51
C SER A 174 15.67 -10.53 4.60
N SER A 175 16.26 -9.72 5.47
CA SER A 175 15.55 -9.01 6.55
C SER A 175 14.48 -8.06 6.00
N SER A 176 14.76 -7.39 4.87
CA SER A 176 13.84 -6.46 4.22
C SER A 176 12.57 -7.16 3.71
N LEU A 177 12.70 -8.31 3.05
CA LEU A 177 11.53 -9.09 2.61
C LEU A 177 10.71 -9.63 3.78
N LEU A 178 11.38 -10.07 4.85
CA LEU A 178 10.69 -10.47 6.08
C LEU A 178 9.94 -9.30 6.71
N ALA A 179 10.49 -8.08 6.68
CA ALA A 179 9.82 -6.88 7.16
C ALA A 179 8.60 -6.52 6.28
N SER A 180 8.77 -6.50 4.95
CA SER A 180 7.68 -6.25 4.00
C SER A 180 6.53 -7.23 4.17
N SER A 181 6.84 -8.52 4.31
CA SER A 181 5.84 -9.57 4.54
C SER A 181 4.96 -9.27 5.76
N ARG A 182 5.57 -8.85 6.87
CA ARG A 182 4.84 -8.47 8.09
C ARG A 182 3.93 -7.27 7.87
N VAL A 183 4.42 -6.28 7.12
CA VAL A 183 3.67 -5.07 6.78
C VAL A 183 2.44 -5.40 5.92
N ARG A 184 2.59 -6.25 4.91
CA ARG A 184 1.47 -6.71 4.08
C ARG A 184 0.49 -7.58 4.86
N LEU A 185 0.99 -8.42 5.76
CA LEU A 185 0.12 -9.21 6.61
C LEU A 185 -0.73 -8.33 7.53
N ASN A 186 -0.14 -7.27 8.10
CA ASN A 186 -0.88 -6.30 8.88
C ASN A 186 -1.98 -5.62 8.05
N ARG A 187 -1.70 -5.24 6.80
CA ARG A 187 -2.71 -4.68 5.87
C ARG A 187 -3.86 -5.66 5.60
N ALA A 188 -3.56 -6.95 5.48
CA ALA A 188 -4.58 -7.98 5.35
C ALA A 188 -5.54 -7.99 6.55
N TYR A 189 -5.01 -7.87 7.77
CA TYR A 189 -5.82 -7.80 8.99
C TYR A 189 -6.65 -6.52 9.07
N TRP A 190 -6.07 -5.37 8.69
CA TRP A 190 -6.82 -4.11 8.60
C TRP A 190 -7.97 -4.19 7.61
N SER A 191 -7.79 -4.88 6.47
CA SER A 191 -8.89 -5.10 5.52
C SER A 191 -10.04 -5.88 6.16
N LEU A 192 -9.75 -6.98 6.86
CA LEU A 192 -10.78 -7.74 7.58
C LEU A 192 -11.43 -6.93 8.68
N TYR A 193 -10.64 -6.21 9.48
CA TYR A 193 -11.15 -5.37 10.56
C TYR A 193 -12.12 -4.31 10.05
N ILE A 194 -11.79 -3.64 8.93
CA ILE A 194 -12.68 -2.65 8.33
C ILE A 194 -13.91 -3.31 7.71
N GLY A 195 -13.74 -4.48 7.09
CA GLY A 195 -14.84 -5.27 6.52
C GLY A 195 -15.96 -5.61 7.52
N LEU A 196 -15.65 -5.70 8.82
CA LEU A 196 -16.64 -5.92 9.88
C LEU A 196 -17.66 -4.78 10.03
N LYS A 197 -17.37 -3.59 9.50
CA LYS A 197 -18.34 -2.49 9.36
C LYS A 197 -19.54 -2.91 8.51
N PHE A 198 -19.30 -3.75 7.51
CA PHE A 198 -20.28 -4.11 6.49
C PHE A 198 -20.89 -5.50 6.72
N ASP A 199 -20.12 -6.44 7.25
CA ASP A 199 -20.60 -7.76 7.67
C ASP A 199 -19.97 -8.18 9.01
N PRO A 200 -20.72 -8.15 10.13
CA PRO A 200 -20.22 -8.63 11.43
C PRO A 200 -19.82 -10.10 11.45
N GLY A 201 -20.35 -10.92 10.53
CA GLY A 201 -20.04 -12.33 10.39
C GLY A 201 -18.80 -12.63 9.53
N LEU A 202 -18.12 -11.60 9.02
CA LEU A 202 -17.04 -11.76 8.02
C LEU A 202 -15.92 -12.71 8.47
N LEU A 203 -15.59 -12.73 9.77
CA LEU A 203 -14.53 -13.61 10.29
C LEU A 203 -14.92 -15.10 10.36
N GLU A 204 -16.21 -15.42 10.22
CA GLU A 204 -16.69 -16.79 10.17
C GLU A 204 -16.70 -17.36 8.75
N ASN A 205 -16.34 -16.53 7.76
CA ASN A 205 -16.15 -16.98 6.39
C ASN A 205 -14.98 -17.97 6.30
N THR A 206 -15.17 -19.11 5.63
CA THR A 206 -14.19 -20.20 5.53
C THR A 206 -12.89 -19.81 4.81
N VAL A 207 -12.91 -18.71 4.05
CA VAL A 207 -11.73 -18.10 3.45
C VAL A 207 -10.77 -17.53 4.51
N VAL A 208 -11.31 -17.01 5.62
CA VAL A 208 -10.51 -16.35 6.65
C VAL A 208 -9.81 -17.41 7.50
N ARG A 209 -8.48 -17.34 7.57
CA ARG A 209 -7.70 -18.28 8.39
C ARG A 209 -7.98 -18.05 9.87
N ALA A 210 -8.07 -19.14 10.64
CA ALA A 210 -8.39 -19.08 12.07
C ALA A 210 -7.42 -18.21 12.89
N ASP A 211 -6.12 -18.24 12.56
CA ASP A 211 -5.11 -17.41 13.24
C ASP A 211 -5.28 -15.92 12.91
N ASP A 212 -5.57 -15.61 11.64
CA ASP A 212 -5.81 -14.23 11.18
C ASP A 212 -7.09 -13.68 11.84
N ALA A 213 -8.17 -14.48 11.89
CA ALA A 213 -9.41 -14.13 12.60
C ALA A 213 -9.15 -13.85 14.08
N ARG A 214 -8.29 -14.62 14.74
CA ARG A 214 -7.92 -14.39 16.16
C ARG A 214 -7.23 -13.03 16.35
N VAL A 215 -6.34 -12.65 15.43
CA VAL A 215 -5.70 -11.33 15.45
C VAL A 215 -6.73 -10.23 15.27
N VAL A 216 -7.62 -10.34 14.29
CA VAL A 216 -8.64 -9.32 14.04
C VAL A 216 -9.63 -9.21 15.20
N ARG A 217 -10.00 -10.31 15.86
CA ARG A 217 -10.80 -10.27 17.10
C ARG A 217 -10.08 -9.49 18.21
N SER A 218 -8.75 -9.57 18.30
CA SER A 218 -7.99 -8.74 19.26
C SER A 218 -8.06 -7.24 18.95
N TYR A 219 -8.24 -6.86 17.68
CA TYR A 219 -8.42 -5.46 17.29
C TYR A 219 -9.76 -4.91 17.75
N LEU A 220 -10.83 -5.71 17.71
CA LEU A 220 -12.13 -5.32 18.27
C LEU A 220 -12.03 -5.01 19.77
N SER A 221 -11.28 -5.81 20.53
CA SER A 221 -11.05 -5.53 21.96
C SER A 221 -10.22 -4.26 22.19
N ARG A 222 -9.30 -3.94 21.28
CA ARG A 222 -8.35 -2.82 21.44
C ARG A 222 -8.88 -1.48 20.95
N TYR A 223 -9.50 -1.48 19.78
CA TYR A 223 -9.95 -0.29 19.06
C TYR A 223 -11.47 -0.11 19.12
N GLY A 224 -12.18 -1.11 19.63
CA GLY A 224 -13.63 -1.09 19.73
C GLY A 224 -14.31 -1.49 18.43
N ASP A 225 -15.62 -1.33 18.47
CA ASP A 225 -16.52 -1.62 17.37
C ASP A 225 -16.53 -0.49 16.34
N ILE A 226 -16.17 -0.84 15.11
CA ILE A 226 -16.06 0.08 13.98
C ILE A 226 -17.43 0.62 13.51
N ARG A 227 -18.55 0.01 13.89
CA ARG A 227 -19.91 0.39 13.47
C ARG A 227 -20.33 1.82 13.84
N GLY A 228 -19.67 2.47 14.81
CA GLY A 228 -20.06 3.77 15.36
C GLY A 228 -19.42 5.02 14.74
N THR A 229 -18.68 4.89 13.63
CA THR A 229 -17.87 6.01 13.07
C THR A 229 -18.50 6.77 11.90
N ALA A 230 -19.68 6.36 11.42
CA ALA A 230 -20.40 7.08 10.38
C ALA A 230 -21.34 8.14 10.99
N ARG A 231 -21.09 9.41 10.68
CA ARG A 231 -22.06 10.50 10.75
C ARG A 231 -22.38 10.96 9.34
#